data_AF-A0A0A7PMB7-F1
#
_entry.id   AF-A0A0A7PMB7-F1
#
_cell.length_a   1.000
_cell.length_b   1.000
_cell.length_c   1.000
_cell.angle_alpha   90.00
_cell.angle_beta   90.00
_cell.angle_gamma   90.00
#
_symmetry.space_group_name_H-M   'P 1'
#
loop_
_entity.id
_entity.type
_entity.pdbx_description
1 polymer ?
#
loop_
_entity_poly.entity_id
_entity_poly.type
_entity_poly.pdbx_seq_one_letter_code
_entity_poly.pdbx_strand_id
1 'polypeptide(L)' 'MLHAGPEKAPLADLADVLGRVGEEGGMTAGVAKLLFEKREDIERVFAEHDAMIASTLRDETELGDIMPIGDAR' A
#
# COMPACT_ATOMS: atom_id res chain seq x y z
N MET A 1 -15.85 2.34 24.03
CA MET A 1 -15.14 3.56 24.49
C MET A 1 -15.32 4.61 23.40
N LEU A 2 -15.83 5.80 23.72
CA LEU A 2 -15.92 6.93 22.79
C LEU A 2 -14.55 7.62 22.76
N HIS A 3 -13.77 7.42 21.70
CA HIS A 3 -12.44 8.04 21.57
C HIS A 3 -12.59 9.56 21.36
N ALA A 4 -11.81 10.33 22.13
CA ALA A 4 -11.96 11.77 22.37
C ALA A 4 -11.43 12.67 21.23
N GLY A 5 -12.06 12.63 20.06
CA GLY A 5 -11.80 13.52 18.91
C GLY A 5 -11.56 12.78 17.59
N PRO A 6 -11.83 13.41 16.42
CA PRO A 6 -11.83 12.75 15.11
C PRO A 6 -10.48 12.16 14.70
N GLU A 7 -9.36 12.67 15.23
CA GLU A 7 -8.01 12.17 14.92
C GLU A 7 -7.61 10.95 15.77
N LYS A 8 -8.25 10.74 16.92
CA LYS A 8 -7.85 9.67 17.84
C LYS A 8 -8.37 8.30 17.42
N ALA A 9 -9.49 8.24 16.70
CA ALA A 9 -10.02 6.99 16.17
C ALA A 9 -9.09 6.40 15.08
N PRO A 10 -8.69 7.16 14.03
CA PRO A 10 -7.73 6.67 13.04
C PRO A 10 -6.40 6.21 13.63
N LEU A 11 -5.89 6.88 14.65
CA LEU A 11 -4.63 6.48 15.30
C LEU A 11 -4.75 5.15 16.05
N ALA A 12 -5.89 4.88 16.69
CA ALA A 12 -6.15 3.61 17.34
C ALA A 12 -6.28 2.49 16.31
N ASP A 13 -7.03 2.73 15.24
CA ASP A 13 -7.20 1.77 14.15
C ASP A 13 -5.86 1.46 13.46
N LEU A 14 -5.03 2.48 13.21
CA LEU A 14 -3.68 2.29 12.65
C LEU A 14 -2.77 1.50 13.60
N ALA A 15 -2.84 1.74 14.90
CA ALA A 15 -2.08 0.97 15.88
C ALA A 15 -2.53 -0.51 15.91
N ASP A 16 -3.83 -0.77 15.79
CA ASP A 16 -4.38 -2.12 15.73
C ASP A 16 -3.96 -2.85 14.44
N VAL A 17 -3.96 -2.17 13.29
CA VAL A 17 -3.47 -2.71 12.00
C VAL A 17 -1.98 -3.06 12.08
N LEU A 18 -1.17 -2.24 12.77
CA LEU A 18 0.26 -2.49 12.95
C LEU A 18 0.54 -3.65 13.91
N GLY A 19 -0.38 -3.98 14.82
CA GLY A 19 -0.17 -4.99 15.85
C GLY A 19 0.94 -4.59 16.83
N ARG A 20 1.62 -5.55 17.45
CA ARG A 20 2.79 -5.26 18.31
C ARG A 20 4.05 -5.14 17.47
N VAL A 21 4.32 -3.94 16.97
CA VAL A 21 5.62 -3.60 16.39
C VAL A 21 6.56 -3.20 17.53
N GLY A 22 7.60 -4.00 17.75
CA GLY A 22 8.58 -3.83 18.85
C GLY A 22 8.13 -4.48 20.17
N GLU A 23 9.08 -4.75 21.07
CA GLU A 23 8.81 -5.38 22.38
C GLU A 23 8.03 -4.47 23.34
N GLU A 24 8.10 -3.15 23.14
CA GLU A 24 7.37 -2.16 23.94
C GLU A 24 6.34 -1.43 23.07
N GLY A 25 5.05 -1.52 23.44
CA GLY A 25 3.92 -0.96 22.67
C GLY A 25 3.98 0.55 22.37
N GLY A 26 4.97 1.29 22.90
CA GLY A 26 5.25 2.67 22.53
C GLY A 26 5.73 2.83 21.07
N MET A 27 6.41 1.83 20.51
CA MET A 27 6.87 1.89 19.11
C MET A 27 5.70 1.83 18.13
N THR A 28 4.71 0.96 18.39
CA THR A 28 3.49 0.85 17.56
C THR A 28 2.73 2.18 17.51
N ALA A 29 2.52 2.83 18.66
CA ALA A 29 1.85 4.13 18.72
C ALA A 29 2.62 5.23 17.97
N GLY A 30 3.96 5.23 18.07
CA GLY A 30 4.82 6.16 17.33
C GLY A 30 4.71 5.98 15.81
N VAL A 31 4.70 4.73 15.34
CA VAL A 31 4.53 4.43 13.91
C VAL A 31 3.14 4.80 13.42
N ALA A 32 2.07 4.52 14.19
CA ALA A 32 0.71 4.93 13.84
C ALA A 32 0.59 6.46 13.65
N LYS A 33 1.22 7.23 14.53
CA LYS A 33 1.30 8.70 14.41
C LYS A 33 2.03 9.14 13.14
N LEU A 34 3.18 8.53 12.86
CA LEU A 34 3.98 8.88 11.69
C LEU A 34 3.26 8.55 10.38
N LEU A 35 2.55 7.42 10.32
CA LEU A 35 1.71 7.04 9.18
C LEU A 35 0.59 8.05 8.96
N PHE A 36 -0.10 8.45 10.02
CA PHE A 36 -1.17 9.44 9.93
C PHE A 36 -0.66 10.80 9.44
N GLU A 37 0.48 11.26 9.96
CA GLU A 37 1.11 12.53 9.56
C GLU A 37 1.60 12.50 8.11
N LYS A 38 1.97 11.33 7.59
CA LYS A 38 2.53 11.15 6.23
C LYS A 38 1.56 10.53 5.24
N ARG A 39 0.25 10.50 5.55
CA ARG A 39 -0.76 9.77 4.76
C ARG A 39 -0.72 10.09 3.27
N GLU A 40 -0.63 11.36 2.89
CA GLU A 40 -0.65 11.78 1.47
C GLU A 40 0.60 11.29 0.72
N ASP A 41 1.77 11.37 1.34
CA ASP A 41 3.02 10.88 0.75
C ASP A 41 3.01 9.36 0.59
N ILE A 42 2.49 8.65 1.59
CA ILE A 42 2.38 7.18 1.57
C ILE A 42 1.40 6.73 0.50
N GLU A 43 0.21 7.35 0.43
CA GLU A 43 -0.80 7.08 -0.59
C GLU A 43 -0.25 7.31 -2.00
N ARG A 44 0.53 8.39 -2.21
CA ARG A 44 1.21 8.65 -3.49
C ARG A 44 2.20 7.56 -3.85
N VAL A 45 3.05 7.13 -2.92
CA VAL A 45 4.06 6.08 -3.17
C VAL A 45 3.39 4.74 -3.52
N PHE A 46 2.31 4.37 -2.83
CA PHE A 46 1.55 3.16 -3.17
C PHE A 46 0.90 3.26 -4.55
N ALA A 47 0.29 4.41 -4.89
CA ALA A 47 -0.30 4.61 -6.20
C ALA A 47 0.73 4.54 -7.34
N GLU A 48 1.93 5.11 -7.14
CA GLU A 48 3.04 5.01 -8.09
C GLU A 48 3.49 3.55 -8.28
N HIS A 49 3.64 2.81 -7.18
CA HIS A 49 3.99 1.38 -7.23
C HIS A 49 2.93 0.55 -7.97
N ASP A 50 1.65 0.76 -7.66
CA ASP A 50 0.55 0.04 -8.31
C ASP A 50 0.50 0.32 -9.81
N ALA A 51 0.79 1.56 -10.23
CA ALA A 51 0.91 1.91 -11.64
C ALA A 51 2.08 1.19 -12.33
N MET A 52 3.23 1.03 -11.65
CA MET A 52 4.38 0.28 -12.17
C MET A 52 4.03 -1.20 -12.36
N ILE A 53 3.42 -1.84 -11.35
CA ILE A 53 3.00 -3.25 -11.44
C ILE A 53 1.95 -3.44 -12.55
N ALA A 54 0.97 -2.55 -12.66
CA ALA A 54 -0.03 -2.60 -13.71
C ALA A 54 0.56 -2.37 -15.11
N SER A 55 1.67 -1.64 -15.22
CA SER A 55 2.42 -1.53 -16.49
C SER A 55 3.10 -2.86 -16.82
N THR A 56 3.81 -3.47 -15.86
CA THR A 56 4.49 -4.75 -16.07
C THR A 56 3.53 -5.85 -16.50
N LEU A 57 2.38 -5.97 -15.85
CA LEU A 57 1.36 -6.96 -16.22
C LEU A 57 0.78 -6.73 -17.62
N ARG A 58 0.63 -5.46 -18.05
CA ARG A 58 0.16 -5.14 -19.41
C ARG A 58 1.17 -5.56 -20.46
N ASP A 59 2.45 -5.29 -20.24
CA ASP A 59 3.51 -5.67 -21.17
C ASP A 59 3.57 -7.20 -21.34
N GLU A 60 3.39 -7.96 -20.26
CA GLU A 60 3.32 -9.44 -20.31
C GLU A 60 2.10 -9.94 -21.09
N THR A 61 0.93 -9.29 -20.96
CA THR A 61 -0.27 -9.65 -21.74
C THR A 61 -0.12 -9.31 -23.23
N GLU A 62 0.52 -8.21 -23.60
CA GLU A 62 0.75 -7.85 -25.01
C GLU A 62 1.80 -8.76 -25.69
N LEU A 63 2.82 -9.21 -24.95
CA LEU A 63 3.78 -10.22 -25.43
C LEU A 63 3.14 -11.60 -25.64
N GLY A 64 2.12 -11.96 -24.87
CA GLY A 64 1.38 -13.21 -25.01
C GLY A 64 0.46 -13.27 -26.23
N ASP A 65 0.03 -12.11 -26.75
CA ASP A 65 -0.87 -11.99 -27.90
C ASP A 65 -0.15 -11.95 -29.26
N ILE A 66 1.18 -12.07 -29.28
CA ILE A 66 1.95 -12.18 -30.52
C ILE A 66 1.69 -13.56 -31.15
N MET A 67 0.73 -13.62 -32.06
CA MET A 67 0.41 -14.81 -32.85
C MET A 67 1.67 -15.26 -33.62
N PRO A 68 2.06 -16.55 -33.57
CA PRO A 68 3.19 -17.01 -34.37
C PRO A 68 2.85 -16.78 -35.84
N ILE A 69 3.72 -16.03 -36.55
CA ILE A 69 3.67 -15.94 -38.00
C ILE A 69 3.85 -17.36 -38.52
N GLY A 70 2.75 -18.00 -38.88
CA GLY A 70 2.77 -19.29 -39.53
C GLY A 70 3.55 -19.16 -40.83
N ASP A 71 4.60 -19.95 -40.97
CA ASP A 71 5.31 -20.15 -42.23
C ASP A 71 4.27 -20.54 -43.30
N ALA A 72 3.92 -19.57 -44.15
CA ALA A 72 3.10 -19.80 -45.32
C ALA A 72 3.93 -20.60 -46.33
N ARG A 73 3.82 -21.93 -46.25
CA ARG A 73 4.15 -22.84 -47.36
C ARG A 73 2.94 -23.03 -48.26
#